data_AF-A0A378FL38-F1
#
_entry.id   AF-A0A378FL38-F1
#
_cell.length_a   1.000
_cell.length_b   1.000
_cell.length_c   1.000
_cell.angle_alpha   90.00
_cell.angle_beta   90.00
_cell.angle_gamma   90.00
#
_symmetry.space_group_name_H-M   'P 1'
#
loop_
_entity.id
_entity.type
_entity.pdbx_description
1 polymer ?
#
loop_
_entity_poly.entity_id
_entity_poly.type
_entity_poly.pdbx_seq_one_letter_code
_entity_poly.pdbx_strand_id
1 'polypeptide(L)' 'MTDNGWFAARPSGTEDAYKIYCESFLGEEHRKLIEKKR' A
#
# COMPACT_ATOMS: atom_id res chain seq x y z
N MET A 1 7.47 -6.32 -6.43
CA MET A 1 7.67 -4.87 -6.45
C MET A 1 7.56 -4.44 -7.90
N THR A 2 6.77 -3.42 -8.20
CA THR A 2 6.75 -2.81 -9.54
C THR A 2 7.75 -1.68 -9.53
N ASP A 3 8.45 -1.42 -10.64
CA ASP A 3 9.41 -0.30 -10.73
C ASP A 3 8.78 1.07 -10.35
N ASN A 4 7.46 1.17 -10.45
CA ASN A 4 6.71 2.41 -10.27
C ASN A 4 6.00 2.56 -8.91
N GLY A 5 6.23 1.65 -7.95
CA GLY A 5 5.64 1.76 -6.61
C GLY A 5 5.72 0.49 -5.77
N TRP A 6 5.32 0.61 -4.51
CA TRP A 6 5.38 -0.48 -3.54
C TRP A 6 4.18 -0.49 -2.59
N PHE A 7 3.99 -1.64 -1.93
CA PHE A 7 3.00 -1.86 -0.89
C PHE A 7 3.59 -2.74 0.20
N ALA A 8 3.24 -2.48 1.46
CA ALA A 8 3.50 -3.35 2.59
C ALA A 8 2.27 -3.40 3.52
N ALA A 9 1.85 -4.61 3.89
CA ALA A 9 0.88 -4.83 4.96
C ALA A 9 1.62 -5.30 6.20
N ARG A 10 1.28 -4.73 7.36
CA ARG A 10 1.75 -5.22 8.65
C ARG A 10 0.58 -5.41 9.61
N PRO A 11 0.45 -6.59 10.25
CA PRO A 11 -0.53 -6.76 11.31
C PRO A 11 -0.21 -5.80 12.47
N SER A 12 -1.27 -5.25 13.08
CA SER A 12 -1.13 -4.52 14.32
C SER A 12 -0.75 -5.49 15.44
N GLY A 13 0.14 -5.05 16.34
CA GLY A 13 0.53 -5.85 17.51
C GLY A 13 -0.45 -5.76 18.67
N THR A 14 -1.39 -4.81 18.64
CA THR A 14 -2.27 -4.46 19.77
C THR A 14 -3.75 -4.43 19.42
N GLU A 15 -4.10 -4.46 18.14
CA GLU A 15 -5.47 -4.39 17.64
C GLU A 15 -5.71 -5.54 16.66
N ASP A 16 -6.94 -6.01 16.54
CA ASP A 16 -7.35 -6.97 15.51
C ASP A 16 -7.52 -6.26 14.15
N ALA A 17 -6.42 -5.68 13.67
CA ALA A 17 -6.35 -4.90 12.46
C ALA A 17 -4.96 -5.00 11.84
N TYR A 18 -4.82 -4.56 10.58
CA TYR A 18 -3.53 -4.42 9.92
C TYR A 18 -3.43 -3.07 9.23
N LYS A 19 -2.19 -2.56 9.11
CA LYS A 19 -1.89 -1.30 8.44
C LYS A 19 -1.32 -1.59 7.06
N ILE A 20 -1.87 -0.89 6.07
CA ILE A 20 -1.38 -0.86 4.70
C ILE A 20 -0.56 0.41 4.50
N TYR A 21 0.64 0.24 3.96
CA TYR A 21 1.48 1.32 3.45
C TYR A 21 1.64 1.14 1.95
N CYS A 22 1.39 2.19 1.18
CA CYS A 22 1.63 2.17 -0.25
C CYS A 22 2.20 3.49 -0.74
N GLU A 23 3.02 3.41 -1.78
CA GLU A 23 3.61 4.58 -2.43
C GLU A 23 3.70 4.35 -3.93
N SER A 24 3.58 5.44 -4.67
CA SER A 24 3.61 5.47 -6.13
C SER A 24 4.58 6.54 -6.60
N PHE A 25 5.48 6.20 -7.51
CA PHE A 25 6.36 7.15 -8.19
C PHE A 25 5.66 7.89 -9.35
N LEU A 26 4.43 7.49 -9.70
CA LEU A 26 3.64 8.06 -10.80
C LEU A 26 2.50 8.98 -10.31
N GLY A 27 2.45 9.27 -9.01
CA GLY A 27 1.45 10.15 -8.40
C GLY A 27 0.20 9.43 -7.87
N GLU A 28 -0.81 10.22 -7.51
CA GLU A 28 -1.96 9.80 -6.71
C GLU A 28 -2.87 8.78 -7.40
N GLU A 29 -3.18 8.97 -8.68
CA GLU A 29 -4.06 8.04 -9.42
C GLU A 29 -3.46 6.64 -9.49
N HIS A 30 -2.15 6.54 -9.72
CA HIS A 30 -1.44 5.27 -9.66
C HIS A 30 -1.36 4.72 -8.23
N ARG A 31 -1.20 5.57 -7.20
CA ARG A 31 -1.25 5.13 -5.78
C ARG A 31 -2.61 4.51 -5.44
N LYS A 32 -3.72 5.13 -5.85
CA LYS A 32 -5.07 4.59 -5.63
C LYS A 32 -5.27 3.24 -6.32
N LEU A 33 -4.68 3.04 -7.50
CA LEU A 33 -4.68 1.73 -8.17
C LEU A 33 -3.90 0.66 -7.39
N ILE A 34 -2.76 1.03 -6.78
CA ILE A 34 -2.00 0.14 -5.90
C ILE A 34 -2.80 -0.21 -4.64
N GLU A 35 -3.50 0.77 -4.06
CA GLU A 35 -4.33 0.61 -2.86
C GLU A 35 -5.54 -0.29 -3.12
N LYS A 36 -6.24 -0.12 -4.26
CA LYS A 36 -7.46 -0.89 -4.59
C LYS A 36 -7.21 -2.34 -5.00
N LYS A 37 -6.03 -2.67 -5.49
CA LYS A 37 -5.67 -4.04 -5.94
C LYS A 37 -5.32 -5.00 -4.79
N ARG A 38 -5.57 -4.60 -3.54
CA ARG A 38 -5.17 -5.31 -2.33
C ARG A 38 -6.37 -5.82 -1.54
#